data_AF-A0A970GA19-F1
#
_entry.id   AF-A0A970GA19-F1
#
_cell.length_a   1.000
_cell.length_b   1.000
_cell.length_c   1.000
_cell.angle_alpha   90.00
_cell.angle_beta   90.00
_cell.angle_gamma   90.00
#
_symmetry.space_group_name_H-M   'P 1'
#
loop_
_entity.id
_entity.type
_entity.pdbx_description
1 polymer ?
#
loop_
_entity_poly.entity_id
_entity_poly.type
_entity_poly.pdbx_seq_one_letter_code
_entity_poly.pdbx_strand_id
1 'polypeptide(L)'
;MDSRNLGNNCYRAILAQVNSLEAVWPESSYLKQIYEDLTELAFYMLEKDGHRVTKGIEQMLSTLEEVKGAFPSESDRYFIEVRMIISELRTHLDFLRLEYEKDNPPKRFYNAD
;
A
#
# COMPACT_ATOMS: atom_id res chain seq x y z
N MET A 1 -23.14 0.14 -0.54
CA MET A 1 -22.06 -0.50 0.25
C MET A 1 -21.36 0.61 1.00
N ASP A 2 -21.19 0.51 2.31
CA ASP A 2 -20.48 1.54 3.09
C ASP A 2 -19.00 1.57 2.66
N SER A 3 -18.52 2.72 2.16
CA SER A 3 -17.10 2.99 1.81
C SER A 3 -16.14 2.52 2.93
N ARG A 4 -16.54 2.70 4.20
CA ARG A 4 -15.84 2.20 5.40
C ARG A 4 -15.51 0.71 5.38
N ASN A 5 -16.43 -0.13 4.92
CA ASN A 5 -16.21 -1.57 4.88
C ASN A 5 -15.26 -1.96 3.75
N LEU A 6 -15.27 -1.22 2.64
CA LEU A 6 -14.37 -1.46 1.52
C LEU A 6 -12.92 -1.09 1.86
N GLY A 7 -12.70 0.09 2.47
CA GLY A 7 -11.37 0.51 2.93
C GLY A 7 -10.76 -0.48 3.93
N ASN A 8 -11.52 -0.89 4.94
CA ASN A 8 -11.05 -1.86 5.94
C ASN A 8 -10.77 -3.24 5.33
N ASN A 9 -11.60 -3.70 4.40
CA ASN A 9 -11.37 -4.97 3.71
C ASN A 9 -10.13 -4.89 2.81
N CYS A 10 -9.91 -3.76 2.15
CA CYS A 10 -8.72 -3.53 1.34
C CYS A 10 -7.46 -3.52 2.21
N TYR A 11 -7.47 -2.82 3.35
CA TYR A 11 -6.36 -2.87 4.30
C TYR A 11 -6.02 -4.30 4.75
N ARG A 12 -7.04 -5.11 5.08
CA ARG A 12 -6.83 -6.52 5.44
C ARG A 12 -6.22 -7.34 4.30
N ALA A 13 -6.61 -7.07 3.06
CA ALA A 13 -6.00 -7.71 1.89
C ALA A 13 -4.53 -7.31 1.74
N ILE A 14 -4.19 -6.03 1.93
CA ILE A 14 -2.79 -5.56 1.91
C ILE A 14 -1.99 -6.27 3.01
N LEU A 15 -2.48 -6.31 4.25
CA LEU A 15 -1.81 -6.99 5.35
C LEU A 15 -1.58 -8.49 5.05
N ALA A 16 -2.59 -9.17 4.50
CA ALA A 16 -2.46 -10.57 4.11
C ALA A 16 -1.35 -10.77 3.06
N GLN A 17 -1.24 -9.87 2.08
CA GLN A 17 -0.19 -9.92 1.07
C GLN A 17 1.20 -9.62 1.64
N VAL A 18 1.33 -8.70 2.60
CA VAL A 18 2.60 -8.46 3.30
C VAL A 18 3.02 -9.69 4.11
N ASN A 19 2.08 -10.37 4.77
CA ASN A 19 2.38 -11.63 5.47
C ASN A 19 2.85 -12.72 4.48
N SER A 20 2.25 -12.79 3.28
CA SER A 20 2.72 -13.68 2.22
C SER A 20 4.14 -13.32 1.76
N LEU A 21 4.44 -12.02 1.62
CA LEU A 21 5.78 -11.55 1.29
C LEU A 21 6.81 -11.96 2.34
N GLU A 22 6.46 -11.82 3.63
CA GLU A 22 7.32 -12.26 4.74
C GLU A 22 7.57 -13.77 4.70
N ALA A 23 6.55 -14.58 4.43
CA ALA A 23 6.71 -16.04 4.37
C ALA A 23 7.68 -16.48 3.26
N VAL A 24 7.72 -15.73 2.15
CA VAL A 24 8.54 -16.03 0.97
C VAL A 24 9.93 -15.39 1.07
N TRP A 25 10.05 -14.25 1.75
CA TRP A 25 11.30 -13.48 1.86
C TRP A 25 11.55 -12.90 3.27
N PRO A 26 11.69 -13.76 4.30
CA PRO A 26 11.63 -13.36 5.71
C PRO A 26 12.81 -12.52 6.22
N GLU A 27 13.98 -12.62 5.58
CA GLU A 27 15.21 -11.96 6.05
C GLU A 27 15.37 -10.52 5.52
N SER A 28 14.35 -9.99 4.85
CA SER A 28 14.44 -8.67 4.25
C SER A 28 14.32 -7.56 5.28
N SER A 29 15.34 -6.70 5.35
CA SER A 29 15.30 -5.47 6.17
C SER A 29 14.14 -4.55 5.78
N TYR A 30 13.60 -4.69 4.56
CA TYR A 30 12.47 -3.91 4.08
C TYR A 30 11.13 -4.33 4.71
N LEU A 31 10.98 -5.57 5.17
CA LEU A 31 9.72 -6.03 5.78
C LEU A 31 9.35 -5.18 7.00
N LYS A 32 10.34 -4.80 7.81
CA LYS A 32 10.11 -3.91 8.95
C LYS A 32 9.56 -2.56 8.50
N GLN A 33 10.15 -1.95 7.47
CA GLN A 33 9.67 -0.67 6.93
C GLN A 33 8.26 -0.80 6.37
N ILE A 34 7.96 -1.89 5.64
CA ILE A 34 6.61 -2.15 5.11
C ILE A 34 5.58 -2.26 6.25
N TYR A 35 5.91 -2.94 7.35
CA TYR A 35 5.02 -3.04 8.52
C TYR A 35 4.84 -1.70 9.25
N GLU A 36 5.89 -0.88 9.32
CA GLU A 36 5.81 0.48 9.87
C GLU A 36 4.89 1.35 9.01
N ASP A 37 5.09 1.37 7.69
CA ASP A 37 4.24 2.08 6.73
C ASP A 37 2.76 1.61 6.83
N LEU A 38 2.54 0.30 6.96
CA LEU A 38 1.20 -0.28 7.14
C LEU A 38 0.53 0.13 8.46
N THR A 39 1.31 0.25 9.53
CA THR A 39 0.79 0.66 10.84
C THR A 39 0.39 2.13 10.80
N GLU A 40 1.21 2.96 10.17
CA GLU A 40 0.94 4.38 9.98
C GLU A 40 -0.30 4.60 9.10
N LEU A 41 -0.43 3.84 8.00
CA LEU A 41 -1.59 3.86 7.13
C LEU A 41 -2.88 3.51 7.90
N ALA A 42 -2.84 2.46 8.74
CA ALA A 42 -3.97 2.10 9.59
C ALA A 42 -4.37 3.23 10.55
N PHE A 43 -3.37 3.89 11.15
CA PHE A 43 -3.60 5.03 12.02
C PHE A 43 -4.30 6.18 11.28
N TYR A 44 -3.84 6.55 10.07
CA TYR A 44 -4.49 7.58 9.26
C TYR A 44 -5.92 7.20 8.83
N MET A 45 -6.16 5.92 8.51
CA MET A 45 -7.51 5.43 8.21
C MET A 45 -8.44 5.55 9.43
N LEU A 46 -7.94 5.30 10.65
CA LEU A 46 -8.69 5.44 11.89
C LEU A 46 -8.99 6.91 12.23
N GLU A 47 -8.02 7.82 12.00
CA GLU A 47 -8.19 9.27 12.16
C GLU A 47 -9.14 9.88 11.12
N LYS A 48 -9.46 9.14 10.05
CA LYS A 48 -10.24 9.61 8.89
C LYS A 48 -9.56 10.78 8.17
N ASP A 49 -8.25 10.83 8.20
CA ASP A 49 -7.47 11.83 7.50
C ASP A 49 -7.13 11.31 6.09
N GLY A 50 -8.04 11.54 5.14
CA GLY A 50 -7.87 11.06 3.76
C GLY A 50 -6.61 11.60 3.08
N HIS A 51 -6.16 12.80 3.42
CA HIS A 51 -4.93 13.35 2.86
C HIS A 51 -3.70 12.59 3.35
N ARG A 52 -3.62 12.31 4.66
CA ARG A 52 -2.54 11.49 5.21
C ARG A 52 -2.62 10.04 4.75
N VAL A 53 -3.82 9.48 4.56
CA VAL A 53 -3.98 8.15 3.93
C VAL A 53 -3.36 8.14 2.54
N THR A 54 -3.70 9.09 1.66
CA THR A 54 -3.13 9.15 0.31
C THR A 54 -1.60 9.28 0.34
N LYS A 55 -1.06 10.10 1.25
CA LYS A 55 0.39 10.26 1.42
C LYS A 55 1.06 8.97 1.94
N GLY A 56 0.45 8.29 2.91
CA GLY A 56 0.93 7.00 3.41
C GLY A 56 0.94 5.93 2.31
N ILE A 57 -0.06 5.95 1.42
CA ILE A 57 -0.08 5.10 0.22
C ILE A 57 1.08 5.41 -0.72
N GLU A 58 1.38 6.69 -0.98
CA GLU A 58 2.54 7.10 -1.79
C GLU A 58 3.86 6.58 -1.23
N GLN A 59 4.04 6.72 0.10
CA GLN A 59 5.21 6.22 0.80
C GLN A 59 5.34 4.70 0.64
N MET A 60 4.27 3.96 0.92
CA MET A 60 4.28 2.50 0.80
C MET A 60 4.55 2.03 -0.63
N LEU A 61 4.01 2.71 -1.65
CA LEU A 61 4.32 2.43 -3.06
C LEU A 61 5.81 2.65 -3.37
N SER A 62 6.43 3.69 -2.83
CA SER A 62 7.86 3.94 -2.95
C SER A 62 8.67 2.80 -2.31
N THR A 63 8.34 2.41 -1.08
CA THR A 63 8.96 1.28 -0.37
C THR A 63 8.87 -0.02 -1.20
N LEU A 64 7.74 -0.28 -1.86
CA LEU A 64 7.55 -1.46 -2.71
C LEU A 64 8.37 -1.42 -4.02
N GLU A 65 8.67 -0.24 -4.56
CA GLU A 65 9.60 -0.11 -5.69
C GLU A 65 11.04 -0.39 -5.26
N GLU A 66 11.45 0.09 -4.08
CA GLU A 66 12.78 -0.22 -3.52
C GLU A 66 12.95 -1.72 -3.28
N VAL A 67 11.93 -2.35 -2.69
CA VAL A 67 11.88 -3.81 -2.50
C VAL A 67 12.04 -4.55 -3.82
N LYS A 68 11.32 -4.14 -4.87
CA LYS A 68 11.40 -4.76 -6.19
C LYS A 68 12.78 -4.62 -6.83
N GLY A 69 13.49 -3.53 -6.54
CA GLY A 69 14.86 -3.30 -7.00
C GLY A 69 15.92 -4.03 -6.17
N ALA A 70 15.66 -4.27 -4.87
CA ALA A 70 16.57 -4.94 -3.96
C ALA A 70 16.42 -6.47 -3.94
N PHE A 71 15.27 -6.99 -4.38
CA PHE A 71 15.02 -8.42 -4.43
C PHE A 71 16.02 -9.13 -5.37
N PRO A 72 16.61 -10.27 -4.97
CA PRO A 72 17.64 -10.96 -5.74
C PRO A 72 17.20 -11.37 -7.14
N SER A 73 18.19 -11.69 -7.98
CA SER A 73 18.08 -11.85 -9.44
C SER A 73 16.98 -12.80 -9.89
N GLU A 74 16.59 -12.70 -11.16
CA GLU A 74 15.53 -13.51 -11.80
C GLU A 74 15.69 -15.03 -11.65
N SER A 75 16.89 -15.49 -11.30
CA SER A 75 17.23 -16.88 -10.99
C SER A 75 16.79 -17.35 -9.60
N ASP A 76 16.37 -16.47 -8.70
CA ASP A 76 15.83 -16.85 -7.41
C ASP A 76 14.49 -17.56 -7.58
N ARG A 77 14.32 -18.70 -6.89
CA ARG A 77 13.12 -19.53 -6.99
C ARG A 77 11.84 -18.79 -6.60
N TYR A 78 11.96 -17.72 -5.82
CA TYR A 78 10.85 -16.90 -5.35
C TYR A 78 10.63 -15.62 -6.15
N PHE A 79 11.44 -15.34 -7.17
CA PHE A 79 11.38 -14.09 -7.94
C PHE A 79 10.00 -13.79 -8.51
N ILE A 80 9.37 -14.80 -9.12
CA ILE A 80 8.04 -14.65 -9.72
C ILE A 80 6.99 -14.39 -8.63
N GLU A 81 7.03 -15.15 -7.55
CA GLU A 81 6.08 -15.04 -6.43
C GLU A 81 6.17 -13.67 -5.76
N VAL A 82 7.38 -13.20 -5.45
CA VAL A 82 7.59 -11.88 -4.87
C VAL A 82 7.13 -10.77 -5.80
N ARG A 83 7.39 -10.87 -7.11
CA ARG A 83 6.88 -9.90 -8.08
C ARG A 83 5.35 -9.87 -8.18
N MET A 84 4.71 -11.04 -8.10
CA MET A 84 3.25 -11.12 -8.08
C MET A 84 2.70 -10.46 -6.82
N ILE A 85 3.25 -10.79 -5.65
CA ILE A 85 2.83 -10.19 -4.37
C ILE A 85 2.98 -8.66 -4.39
N ILE A 86 4.11 -8.09 -4.86
CA ILE A 86 4.23 -6.62 -4.90
C ILE A 86 3.24 -5.99 -5.90
N SER A 87 2.90 -6.69 -6.98
CA SER A 87 1.92 -6.20 -7.96
C SER A 87 0.49 -6.21 -7.40
N GLU A 88 0.15 -7.23 -6.62
CA GLU A 88 -1.12 -7.30 -5.89
C GLU A 88 -1.21 -6.22 -4.81
N LEU A 89 -0.11 -6.01 -4.05
CA LEU A 89 -0.01 -4.91 -3.08
C LEU A 89 -0.25 -3.55 -3.72
N ARG A 90 0.37 -3.26 -4.87
CA ARG A 90 0.13 -2.01 -5.62
C ARG A 90 -1.32 -1.85 -6.03
N THR A 91 -1.92 -2.92 -6.57
CA THR A 91 -3.32 -2.89 -7.00
C THR A 91 -4.26 -2.57 -5.84
N HIS A 92 -4.02 -3.15 -4.66
CA HIS A 92 -4.80 -2.84 -3.46
C HIS A 92 -4.56 -1.42 -2.94
N LEU A 93 -3.31 -0.94 -2.97
CA LEU A 93 -2.98 0.43 -2.58
C LEU A 93 -3.62 1.48 -3.51
N ASP A 94 -3.60 1.25 -4.81
CA ASP A 94 -4.27 2.11 -5.79
C ASP A 94 -5.78 2.14 -5.57
N PHE A 95 -6.40 0.97 -5.30
CA PHE A 95 -7.81 0.91 -4.95
C PHE A 95 -8.11 1.70 -3.66
N LEU A 96 -7.29 1.52 -2.62
CA LEU A 96 -7.46 2.22 -1.35
C LEU A 96 -7.36 3.74 -1.54
N ARG A 97 -6.43 4.22 -2.38
CA ARG A 97 -6.31 5.64 -2.73
C ARG A 97 -7.59 6.15 -3.35
N LEU A 98 -8.13 5.45 -4.35
CA LEU A 98 -9.37 5.86 -5.03
C LEU A 98 -10.55 5.97 -4.07
N GLU A 99 -10.63 5.12 -3.04
CA GLU A 99 -11.69 5.21 -2.04
C GLU A 99 -11.56 6.47 -1.18
N TYR A 100 -10.33 6.86 -0.78
CA TYR A 100 -10.10 8.02 0.09
C TYR A 100 -10.05 9.35 -0.67
N GLU A 101 -9.70 9.36 -1.96
CA GLU A 101 -9.78 10.55 -2.82
C GLU A 101 -11.23 10.93 -3.16
N LYS A 102 -12.16 9.96 -3.23
CA LYS A 102 -13.59 10.24 -3.40
C LYS A 102 -14.15 11.03 -2.22
N ASP A 103 -13.66 10.75 -1.01
CA ASP A 103 -14.13 11.37 0.22
C ASP A 103 -13.45 12.74 0.50
N ASN A 104 -12.31 13.02 -0.15
CA ASN A 104 -11.59 14.30 -0.10
C ASN A 104 -11.09 14.71 -1.49
N PRO A 105 -11.98 15.15 -2.40
CA PRO A 105 -11.55 15.58 -3.72
C PRO A 105 -10.57 16.76 -3.58
N PRO A 106 -9.47 16.77 -4.35
CA PRO A 106 -8.54 17.90 -4.32
C PRO A 106 -9.33 19.17 -4.61
N LYS A 107 -9.11 20.22 -3.80
CA LYS A 107 -9.69 21.54 -4.04
C LYS A 107 -9.25 21.99 -5.42
N ARG A 108 -10.11 21.81 -6.43
CA ARG A 108 -9.94 22.45 -7.73
C ARG A 108 -9.96 23.94 -7.45
N PHE A 109 -8.81 24.59 -7.61
CA PHE A 109 -8.75 26.03 -7.71
C PHE A 109 -9.58 26.41 -8.93
N TYR A 110 -10.84 26.77 -8.70
CA TYR A 110 -11.60 27.53 -9.67
C TYR A 110 -10.94 28.92 -9.69
N ASN A 111 -9.96 29.08 -10.56
CA ASN A 111 -9.60 30.40 -11.06
C ASN A 111 -10.81 30.85 -11.89
N ALA A 112 -11.63 31.71 -11.29
CA ALA A 112 -12.61 32.49 -12.02
C ALA A 112 -11.87 33.74 -12.52
N ASP A 113 -11.57 33.75 -13.82
CA ASP A 113 -11.42 34.97 -14.62
C ASP A 113 -12.47 34.92 -15.73
#